data_AF-A0A1H6BNL3-F1
#
_entry.id   AF-A0A1H6BNL3-F1
#
_cell.length_a   1.000
_cell.length_b   1.000
_cell.length_c   1.000
_cell.angle_alpha   90.00
_cell.angle_beta   90.00
_cell.angle_gamma   90.00
#
_symmetry.space_group_name_H-M   'P 1'
#
loop_
_entity.id
_entity.type
_entity.pdbx_description
1 polymer ?
#
loop_
_entity_poly.entity_id
_entity_poly.type
_entity_poly.pdbx_seq_one_letter_code
_entity_poly.pdbx_strand_id
1 'polypeptide(L)'
;MKLTRRQKGLLGILFVVVLLALSWIGLSKMFPESNTLRYLPDRIYRLIKIVFGSDPSGTGLEQQDVPWELIVAKIGTIGILIFGAYKIIQKVFSEQINLLKASVKKNHVISVGISKKGRQLMKSLKEDYGKKGIAIEKETAHADIKSVTKMGHLVIIGNADEENTLLEAGIKRADSLILFLENEQTVIETYETVQDIYKKSNCTNKLRCFLHLSNPRLVDLVKNAEIQFQDKQLELHFFNVHKMMARMFFAQLPLDFAKQGKSVAHINRLVFLGFGEFAKAMVIQALRVFHVAIENNTEIHIYSPQADRDQRLFAEQYPMAHHIFPVHFHVFDGTYNALLTDQGLTEKTESSLLVCAFDDDQSNLNAALEILNKTQESKLPIYVLNAEGKGLRKIMRSASDTESLNFFGQLEDISNWEFITGEKQDRLARAIHDDYTTLLSGASSESARYTSSWPTLREDAKDANRAQADHIPYKFILTQRQWPVPEKEVITFTAAEVETLAIIEHNRWMAHRYLNGWAFGEKRDDQLLLHPSLVPWEILSESEKQKDRDTILRIKSLLKG
;
A
#
# COMPACT_ATOMS: atom_id res chain seq x y z
N MET A 1 -2.25 4.05 38.82
CA MET A 1 -2.44 2.67 38.30
C MET A 1 -3.60 2.65 37.30
N LYS A 2 -3.42 2.17 36.06
CA LYS A 2 -4.53 2.01 35.10
C LYS A 2 -5.29 0.71 35.40
N LEU A 3 -6.53 0.83 35.90
CA LEU A 3 -7.40 -0.32 36.17
C LEU A 3 -7.78 -1.06 34.88
N THR A 4 -7.75 -2.39 34.91
CA THR A 4 -8.20 -3.26 33.81
C THR A 4 -9.73 -3.21 33.64
N ARG A 5 -10.25 -3.61 32.48
CA ARG A 5 -11.71 -3.63 32.18
C ARG A 5 -12.49 -4.46 33.21
N ARG A 6 -11.93 -5.59 33.65
CA ARG A 6 -12.53 -6.47 34.68
C ARG A 6 -12.55 -5.79 36.06
N GLN A 7 -11.46 -5.12 36.45
CA GLN A 7 -11.40 -4.37 37.71
C GLN A 7 -12.39 -3.20 37.73
N LYS A 8 -12.55 -2.48 36.62
CA LYS A 8 -13.56 -1.41 36.50
C LYS A 8 -14.99 -1.97 36.64
N GLY A 9 -15.27 -3.12 36.03
CA GLY A 9 -16.55 -3.81 36.17
C GLY A 9 -16.82 -4.25 37.61
N LEU A 10 -15.84 -4.86 38.27
CA LEU A 10 -15.93 -5.27 39.67
C LEU A 10 -16.14 -4.09 40.62
N LEU A 11 -15.43 -2.98 40.40
CA LEU A 11 -15.63 -1.73 41.16
C LEU A 11 -17.03 -1.17 40.97
N GLY A 12 -17.58 -1.21 39.74
CA GLY A 12 -18.94 -0.80 39.47
C GLY A 12 -19.97 -1.68 40.20
N ILE A 13 -19.80 -3.00 40.18
CA ILE A 13 -20.68 -3.93 40.89
C ILE A 13 -20.59 -3.70 42.41
N LEU A 14 -19.37 -3.58 42.94
CA LEU A 14 -19.14 -3.31 44.36
C LEU A 14 -19.80 -2.01 44.79
N PHE A 15 -19.68 -0.95 43.97
CA PHE A 15 -20.32 0.34 44.25
C PHE A 15 -21.85 0.22 44.31
N VAL A 16 -22.47 -0.51 43.38
CA VAL A 16 -23.92 -0.77 43.40
C VAL A 16 -24.33 -1.57 44.64
N VAL A 17 -23.55 -2.60 45.02
CA VAL A 17 -23.82 -3.40 46.22
C VAL A 17 -23.73 -2.56 47.49
N VAL A 18 -22.72 -1.69 47.59
CA VAL A 18 -22.56 -0.75 48.72
C VAL A 18 -23.74 0.21 48.79
N LEU A 19 -24.20 0.76 47.66
CA LEU A 19 -25.38 1.63 47.62
C LEU A 19 -26.66 0.91 48.06
N LEU A 20 -26.86 -0.34 47.63
CA LEU A 20 -28.01 -1.15 48.06
C LEU A 20 -27.95 -1.43 49.57
N ALA A 21 -26.76 -1.73 50.10
CA ALA A 21 -26.57 -1.95 51.53
C ALA A 21 -26.83 -0.68 52.35
N LEU A 22 -26.28 0.48 51.94
CA LEU A 22 -26.54 1.77 52.59
C LEU A 22 -28.01 2.16 52.52
N SER A 23 -28.66 1.96 51.38
CA SER A 23 -30.10 2.20 51.21
C SER A 23 -30.92 1.31 52.14
N TRP A 24 -30.54 0.03 52.26
CA TRP A 24 -31.20 -0.91 53.16
C TRP A 24 -31.03 -0.49 54.62
N ILE A 25 -29.81 -0.17 55.06
CA ILE A 25 -29.51 0.26 56.43
C ILE A 25 -30.23 1.57 56.76
N GLY A 26 -30.19 2.55 55.86
CA GLY A 26 -30.86 3.83 56.02
C GLY A 26 -32.38 3.71 56.14
N LEU A 27 -33.01 2.86 55.31
CA LEU A 27 -34.44 2.56 55.44
C LEU A 27 -34.78 1.86 56.77
N SER A 28 -33.88 1.01 57.29
CA SER A 28 -34.02 0.37 58.62
C SER A 28 -34.12 1.39 59.75
N LYS A 29 -33.33 2.47 59.64
CA LYS A 29 -33.24 3.52 60.66
C LYS A 29 -34.40 4.50 60.55
N MET A 30 -34.77 4.87 59.33
CA MET A 30 -35.85 5.82 59.08
C MET A 30 -37.24 5.21 59.33
N PHE A 31 -37.42 3.91 59.07
CA PHE A 31 -38.68 3.19 59.31
C PHE A 31 -38.44 1.92 60.14
N PRO A 32 -38.23 2.01 61.47
CA PRO A 32 -37.92 0.86 62.31
C PRO A 32 -38.99 -0.24 62.29
N GLU A 33 -40.26 0.12 62.10
CA GLU A 33 -41.40 -0.80 62.00
C GLU A 33 -41.28 -1.74 60.78
N SER A 34 -40.54 -1.31 59.75
CA SER A 34 -40.27 -2.10 58.54
C SER A 34 -39.25 -3.23 58.73
N ASN A 35 -38.68 -3.38 59.94
CA ASN A 35 -37.76 -4.47 60.29
C ASN A 35 -38.47 -5.80 60.55
N THR A 36 -39.80 -5.84 60.50
CA THR A 36 -40.59 -7.06 60.65
C THR A 36 -40.89 -7.71 59.29
N LEU A 37 -41.06 -9.04 59.27
CA LEU A 37 -41.36 -9.80 58.04
C LEU A 37 -42.61 -9.31 57.32
N ARG A 38 -43.57 -8.73 58.04
CA ARG A 38 -44.84 -8.20 57.49
C ARG A 38 -44.62 -7.05 56.49
N TYR A 39 -43.66 -6.17 56.74
CA TYR A 39 -43.41 -4.96 55.95
C TYR A 39 -42.17 -5.08 55.05
N LEU A 40 -41.60 -6.28 54.94
CA LEU A 40 -40.47 -6.56 54.05
C LEU A 40 -40.76 -6.18 52.58
N PRO A 41 -41.96 -6.46 52.01
CA PRO A 41 -42.29 -6.04 50.64
C PRO A 41 -42.23 -4.51 50.46
N ASP A 42 -42.71 -3.73 51.43
CA ASP A 42 -42.70 -2.26 51.36
C ASP A 42 -41.28 -1.70 51.39
N ARG A 43 -40.38 -2.33 52.14
CA ARG A 43 -38.97 -1.94 52.21
C ARG A 43 -38.24 -2.24 50.90
N ILE A 44 -38.53 -3.39 50.27
CA ILE A 44 -38.01 -3.71 48.92
C ILE A 44 -38.54 -2.70 47.90
N TYR A 45 -39.82 -2.36 47.97
CA TYR A 45 -40.41 -1.35 47.08
C TYR A 45 -39.77 0.03 47.24
N ARG A 46 -39.52 0.49 48.47
CA ARG A 46 -38.81 1.75 48.74
C ARG A 46 -37.35 1.71 48.30
N LEU A 47 -36.66 0.58 48.46
CA LEU A 47 -35.32 0.39 47.93
C LEU A 47 -35.29 0.55 46.41
N ILE A 48 -36.24 -0.08 45.71
CA ILE A 48 -36.38 0.05 44.25
C ILE A 48 -36.61 1.53 43.87
N LYS A 49 -37.52 2.22 44.57
CA LYS A 49 -37.75 3.66 44.36
C LYS A 49 -36.47 4.49 44.47
N ILE A 50 -35.67 4.27 45.51
CA ILE A 50 -34.39 4.96 45.70
C ILE A 50 -33.46 4.68 44.51
N VAL A 51 -33.35 3.44 44.05
CA VAL A 51 -32.49 3.04 42.91
C VAL A 51 -32.94 3.68 41.60
N PHE A 52 -34.23 3.93 41.41
CA PHE A 52 -34.78 4.67 40.27
C PHE A 52 -34.72 6.20 40.44
N GLY A 53 -34.03 6.69 41.47
CA GLY A 53 -33.82 8.12 41.70
C GLY A 53 -35.02 8.85 42.31
N SER A 54 -36.02 8.11 42.82
CA SER A 54 -37.15 8.70 43.53
C SER A 54 -36.78 9.00 44.99
N ASP A 55 -37.27 10.11 45.52
CA ASP A 55 -37.07 10.44 46.93
C ASP A 55 -37.82 9.44 47.82
N PRO A 56 -37.17 8.77 48.78
CA PRO A 56 -37.83 7.85 49.69
C PRO A 56 -38.84 8.52 50.62
N SER A 57 -38.74 9.84 50.83
CA SER A 57 -39.61 10.63 51.71
C SER A 57 -40.82 11.26 51.00
N GLY A 58 -40.82 11.33 49.67
CA GLY A 58 -41.93 11.86 48.87
C GLY A 58 -42.13 13.39 48.94
N THR A 59 -41.20 14.15 49.52
CA THR A 59 -41.28 15.63 49.62
C THR A 59 -40.04 16.31 49.06
N GLY A 60 -40.18 17.52 48.51
CA GLY A 60 -39.11 18.24 47.80
C GLY A 60 -38.03 18.89 48.68
N LEU A 61 -38.18 18.86 50.00
CA LEU A 61 -37.22 19.36 50.98
C LEU A 61 -37.00 18.29 52.06
N GLU A 62 -35.73 18.00 52.39
CA GLU A 62 -35.36 16.95 53.34
C GLU A 62 -35.88 17.29 54.75
N GLN A 63 -36.52 16.31 55.40
CA GLN A 63 -36.87 16.40 56.82
C GLN A 63 -35.58 16.47 57.67
N GLN A 64 -35.65 17.08 58.85
CA GLN A 64 -34.48 17.38 59.70
C GLN A 64 -33.67 16.12 60.15
N ASP A 65 -34.24 14.91 60.04
CA ASP A 65 -33.70 13.67 60.62
C ASP A 65 -33.42 12.54 59.60
N VAL A 66 -33.08 12.85 58.35
CA VAL A 66 -32.74 11.81 57.35
C VAL A 66 -31.41 11.13 57.73
N PRO A 67 -31.35 9.78 57.83
CA PRO A 67 -30.09 9.07 58.05
C PRO A 67 -29.07 9.37 56.95
N TRP A 68 -27.82 9.64 57.34
CA TRP A 68 -26.75 9.97 56.38
C TRP A 68 -26.53 8.86 55.34
N GLU A 69 -26.85 7.60 55.66
CA GLU A 69 -26.78 6.49 54.70
C GLU A 69 -27.72 6.70 53.51
N LEU A 70 -28.91 7.28 53.73
CA LEU A 70 -29.86 7.60 52.66
C LEU A 70 -29.40 8.81 51.83
N ILE A 71 -28.73 9.78 52.45
CA ILE A 71 -28.14 10.94 51.74
C ILE A 71 -27.04 10.47 50.79
N VAL A 72 -26.11 9.62 51.28
CA VAL A 72 -25.04 9.05 50.46
C VAL A 72 -25.62 8.15 49.36
N ALA A 73 -26.63 7.34 49.69
CA ALA A 73 -27.32 6.51 48.70
C ALA A 73 -27.97 7.36 47.60
N LYS A 74 -28.65 8.45 47.96
CA LYS A 74 -29.31 9.38 47.02
C LYS A 74 -28.31 10.03 46.08
N ILE A 75 -27.20 10.58 46.60
CA ILE A 75 -26.13 11.17 45.79
C ILE A 75 -25.52 10.12 44.86
N GLY A 76 -25.26 8.91 45.38
CA GLY A 76 -24.70 7.80 44.60
C GLY A 76 -25.62 7.35 43.47
N THR A 77 -26.93 7.22 43.73
CA THR A 77 -27.90 6.87 42.69
C THR A 77 -28.01 7.96 41.63
N ILE A 78 -28.08 9.24 42.03
CA ILE A 78 -28.08 10.35 41.06
C ILE A 78 -26.83 10.30 40.18
N GLY A 79 -25.66 10.02 40.77
CA GLY A 79 -24.42 9.82 40.01
C GLY A 79 -24.51 8.69 38.98
N ILE A 80 -25.10 7.55 39.34
CA ILE A 80 -25.32 6.42 38.42
C ILE A 80 -26.28 6.81 37.29
N LEU A 81 -27.40 7.46 37.62
CA LEU A 81 -28.39 7.90 36.64
C LEU A 81 -27.80 8.91 35.65
N ILE A 82 -27.05 9.90 36.14
CA ILE A 82 -26.34 10.87 35.30
C ILE A 82 -25.30 10.15 34.43
N PHE A 83 -24.52 9.22 34.99
CA PHE A 83 -23.54 8.47 34.20
C PHE A 83 -24.20 7.59 33.14
N GLY A 84 -25.33 6.96 33.45
CA GLY A 84 -26.15 6.18 32.53
C GLY A 84 -26.71 7.05 31.40
N ALA A 85 -27.32 8.19 31.74
CA ALA A 85 -27.80 9.17 30.77
C ALA A 85 -26.66 9.69 29.89
N TYR A 86 -25.51 10.02 30.48
CA TYR A 86 -24.30 10.40 29.74
C TYR A 86 -23.86 9.30 28.77
N LYS A 87 -23.89 8.02 29.16
CA LYS A 87 -23.54 6.90 28.28
C LYS A 87 -24.52 6.74 27.12
N ILE A 88 -25.81 6.97 27.36
CA ILE A 88 -26.85 6.95 26.32
C ILE A 88 -26.64 8.12 25.36
N ILE A 89 -26.55 9.35 25.86
CA ILE A 89 -26.28 10.55 25.06
C ILE A 89 -24.98 10.39 24.26
N GLN A 90 -23.91 9.93 24.91
CA GLN A 90 -22.63 9.66 24.27
C GLN A 90 -22.79 8.67 23.11
N LYS A 91 -23.59 7.61 23.28
CA LYS A 91 -23.83 6.62 22.22
C LYS A 91 -24.67 7.20 21.08
N VAL A 92 -25.78 7.85 21.43
CA VAL A 92 -26.75 8.44 20.47
C VAL A 92 -26.10 9.52 19.61
N PHE A 93 -25.27 10.39 20.21
CA PHE A 93 -24.65 11.51 19.52
C PHE A 93 -23.21 11.24 19.05
N SER A 94 -22.67 10.04 19.27
CA SER A 94 -21.28 9.74 18.90
C SER A 94 -21.01 9.93 17.41
N GLU A 95 -21.97 9.54 16.56
CA GLU A 95 -21.89 9.66 15.10
C GLU A 95 -21.89 11.13 14.67
N GLN A 96 -22.87 11.92 15.13
CA GLN A 96 -22.98 13.35 14.80
C GLN A 96 -21.75 14.13 15.29
N ILE A 97 -21.21 13.80 16.47
CA ILE A 97 -19.97 14.40 16.97
C ILE A 97 -18.79 14.03 16.08
N ASN A 98 -18.73 12.80 15.56
CA ASN A 98 -17.67 12.38 14.64
C ASN A 98 -17.76 13.09 13.29
N LEU A 99 -18.97 13.23 12.73
CA LEU A 99 -19.21 14.00 11.50
C LEU A 99 -18.80 15.48 11.68
N LEU A 100 -19.16 16.09 12.81
CA LEU A 100 -18.75 17.46 13.12
C LEU A 100 -17.22 17.57 13.23
N LYS A 101 -16.55 16.65 13.93
CA LYS A 101 -15.08 16.62 14.03
C LYS A 101 -14.40 16.40 12.68
N ALA A 102 -14.99 15.56 11.83
CA ALA A 102 -14.48 15.26 10.50
C ALA A 102 -14.57 16.50 9.60
N SER A 103 -15.75 17.12 9.55
CA SER A 103 -15.98 18.30 8.72
C SER A 103 -15.05 19.46 9.10
N VAL A 104 -14.81 19.77 10.38
CA VAL A 104 -13.94 20.92 10.75
C VAL A 104 -12.43 20.66 10.59
N LYS A 105 -12.03 19.42 10.28
CA LYS A 105 -10.62 19.05 10.15
C LYS A 105 -9.99 19.72 8.92
N LYS A 106 -8.68 20.01 9.01
CA LYS A 106 -7.87 20.63 7.96
C LYS A 106 -6.58 19.84 7.74
N ASN A 107 -6.04 19.91 6.53
CA ASN A 107 -4.77 19.30 6.12
C ASN A 107 -4.69 17.81 6.50
N HIS A 108 -5.81 17.10 6.33
CA HIS A 108 -5.96 15.70 6.68
C HIS A 108 -6.03 14.81 5.45
N VAL A 109 -5.77 13.52 5.68
CA VAL A 109 -5.91 12.48 4.67
C VAL A 109 -7.31 11.89 4.75
N ILE A 110 -7.97 11.75 3.60
CA ILE A 110 -9.21 11.00 3.43
C ILE A 110 -8.87 9.70 2.71
N SER A 111 -9.24 8.55 3.28
CA SER A 111 -9.18 7.25 2.60
C SER A 111 -10.59 6.75 2.35
N VAL A 112 -10.90 6.41 1.11
CA VAL A 112 -12.19 5.80 0.74
C VAL A 112 -12.01 4.30 0.60
N GLY A 113 -12.88 3.53 1.26
CA GLY A 113 -12.78 2.09 1.40
C GLY A 113 -11.88 1.69 2.57
N ILE A 114 -12.43 0.92 3.52
CA ILE A 114 -11.71 0.36 4.68
C ILE A 114 -11.49 -1.15 4.51
N SER A 115 -11.37 -1.58 3.25
CA SER A 115 -10.82 -2.90 2.96
C SER A 115 -9.40 -3.04 3.55
N LYS A 116 -8.79 -4.22 3.42
CA LYS A 116 -7.47 -4.52 4.00
C LYS A 116 -6.42 -3.43 3.66
N LYS A 117 -6.43 -2.91 2.42
CA LYS A 117 -5.56 -1.83 1.94
C LYS A 117 -5.77 -0.52 2.71
N GLY A 118 -7.02 -0.04 2.78
CA GLY A 118 -7.38 1.19 3.48
C GLY A 118 -7.13 1.12 4.98
N ARG A 119 -7.40 -0.03 5.61
CA ARG A 119 -7.06 -0.25 7.02
C ARG A 119 -5.56 -0.18 7.27
N GLN A 120 -4.75 -0.80 6.42
CA GLN A 120 -3.30 -0.79 6.58
C GLN A 120 -2.72 0.62 6.35
N LEU A 121 -3.26 1.38 5.40
CA LEU A 121 -2.93 2.80 5.24
C LEU A 121 -3.20 3.60 6.51
N MET A 122 -4.39 3.45 7.10
CA MET A 122 -4.74 4.14 8.34
C MET A 122 -3.79 3.78 9.49
N LYS A 123 -3.44 2.50 9.60
CA LYS A 123 -2.46 2.03 10.57
C LYS A 123 -1.10 2.71 10.37
N SER A 124 -0.56 2.71 9.15
CA SER A 124 0.71 3.36 8.81
C SER A 124 0.67 4.87 9.09
N LEU A 125 -0.41 5.55 8.72
CA LEU A 125 -0.59 6.98 8.95
C LEU A 125 -0.45 7.34 10.44
N LYS A 126 -0.94 6.49 11.33
CA LYS A 126 -0.79 6.66 12.77
C LYS A 126 0.58 6.25 13.29
N GLU A 127 1.02 5.03 12.98
CA GLU A 127 2.21 4.43 13.59
C GLU A 127 3.50 5.08 13.09
N ASP A 128 3.60 5.33 11.78
CA ASP A 128 4.83 5.80 11.15
C ASP A 128 4.90 7.33 11.12
N TYR A 129 3.74 8.00 11.03
CA TYR A 129 3.66 9.46 10.85
C TYR A 129 2.99 10.23 11.99
N GLY A 130 2.41 9.54 12.98
CA GLY A 130 1.69 10.19 14.08
C GLY A 130 0.44 10.97 13.63
N LYS A 131 -0.02 10.78 12.39
CA LYS A 131 -1.14 11.51 11.78
C LYS A 131 -2.46 10.76 11.98
N LYS A 132 -3.56 11.51 11.94
CA LYS A 132 -4.93 10.96 11.99
C LYS A 132 -5.71 11.43 10.78
N GLY A 133 -6.13 10.48 9.94
CA GLY A 133 -7.02 10.70 8.80
C GLY A 133 -8.51 10.47 9.10
N ILE A 134 -9.29 10.52 8.03
CA ILE A 134 -10.72 10.21 7.97
C ILE A 134 -10.90 9.06 6.98
N ALA A 135 -11.67 8.06 7.35
CA ALA A 135 -12.01 6.94 6.48
C ALA A 135 -13.48 7.04 6.06
N ILE A 136 -13.78 6.81 4.79
CA ILE A 136 -15.16 6.69 4.28
C ILE A 136 -15.40 5.22 3.98
N GLU A 137 -16.48 4.66 4.54
CA GLU A 137 -16.89 3.28 4.33
C GLU A 137 -18.37 3.23 3.98
N LYS A 138 -18.73 2.47 2.94
CA LYS A 138 -20.11 2.31 2.52
C LYS A 138 -20.87 1.40 3.50
N GLU A 139 -20.22 0.35 3.98
CA GLU A 139 -20.87 -0.67 4.80
C GLU A 139 -20.89 -0.31 6.29
N THR A 140 -22.08 -0.13 6.86
CA THR A 140 -22.30 0.21 8.29
C THR A 140 -21.69 -0.79 9.27
N ALA A 141 -21.60 -2.07 8.89
CA ALA A 141 -21.18 -3.17 9.75
C ALA A 141 -19.81 -3.76 9.38
N HIS A 142 -19.01 -3.07 8.57
CA HIS A 142 -17.70 -3.57 8.13
C HIS A 142 -16.78 -3.90 9.32
N ALA A 143 -16.14 -5.08 9.27
CA ALA A 143 -15.39 -5.66 10.39
C ALA A 143 -14.26 -4.74 10.90
N ASP A 144 -13.68 -3.95 10.00
CA ASP A 144 -12.51 -3.12 10.28
C ASP A 144 -12.80 -1.72 10.82
N ILE A 145 -14.06 -1.27 10.83
CA ILE A 145 -14.46 0.05 11.36
C ILE A 145 -13.98 0.23 12.81
N LYS A 146 -14.19 -0.80 13.64
CA LYS A 146 -13.76 -0.79 15.05
C LYS A 146 -12.24 -0.71 15.18
N SER A 147 -11.51 -1.38 14.29
CA SER A 147 -10.04 -1.35 14.28
C SER A 147 -9.53 0.06 13.96
N VAL A 148 -10.04 0.67 12.90
CA VAL A 148 -9.66 2.03 12.46
C VAL A 148 -10.05 3.09 13.50
N THR A 149 -11.24 2.97 14.10
CA THR A 149 -11.69 3.89 15.16
C THR A 149 -10.83 3.75 16.42
N LYS A 150 -10.42 2.52 16.80
CA LYS A 150 -9.52 2.29 17.94
C LYS A 150 -8.11 2.87 17.71
N MET A 151 -7.69 2.98 16.46
CA MET A 151 -6.46 3.70 16.09
C MET A 151 -6.64 5.23 16.29
N GLY A 152 -7.86 5.74 16.33
CA GLY A 152 -8.15 7.16 16.59
C GLY A 152 -8.40 7.98 15.33
N HIS A 153 -8.61 7.30 14.20
CA HIS A 153 -9.16 7.90 12.99
C HIS A 153 -10.67 8.10 13.14
N LEU A 154 -11.23 9.00 12.35
CA LEU A 154 -12.68 9.16 12.21
C LEU A 154 -13.14 8.28 11.06
N VAL A 155 -14.31 7.66 11.21
CA VAL A 155 -14.95 6.87 10.16
C VAL A 155 -16.30 7.50 9.86
N ILE A 156 -16.56 7.74 8.58
CA ILE A 156 -17.82 8.22 8.04
C ILE A 156 -18.45 7.07 7.27
N ILE A 157 -19.73 6.83 7.55
CA ILE A 157 -20.48 5.79 6.86
C ILE A 157 -21.30 6.44 5.76
N GLY A 158 -21.04 6.08 4.50
CA GLY A 158 -21.72 6.66 3.34
C GLY A 158 -21.01 6.29 2.04
N ASN A 159 -21.69 6.54 0.91
CA ASN A 159 -21.10 6.31 -0.40
C ASN A 159 -20.23 7.52 -0.79
N ALA A 160 -19.02 7.27 -1.32
CA ALA A 160 -18.08 8.34 -1.64
C ALA A 160 -18.35 9.05 -2.97
N ASP A 161 -19.17 8.46 -3.84
CA ASP A 161 -19.75 9.07 -5.04
C ASP A 161 -20.89 10.07 -4.70
N GLU A 162 -21.34 10.11 -3.44
CA GLU A 162 -22.30 11.12 -2.98
C GLU A 162 -21.60 12.40 -2.47
N GLU A 163 -22.03 13.56 -2.99
CA GLU A 163 -21.49 14.87 -2.63
C GLU A 163 -21.52 15.12 -1.10
N ASN A 164 -22.62 14.76 -0.43
CA ASN A 164 -22.78 14.97 1.02
C ASN A 164 -21.73 14.22 1.85
N THR A 165 -21.45 12.95 1.52
CA THR A 165 -20.47 12.13 2.25
C THR A 165 -19.07 12.74 2.18
N LEU A 166 -18.67 13.22 0.99
CA LEU A 166 -17.37 13.88 0.80
C LEU A 166 -17.29 15.22 1.56
N LEU A 167 -18.38 15.98 1.59
CA LEU A 167 -18.47 17.22 2.36
C LEU A 167 -18.37 16.99 3.87
N GLU A 168 -19.04 15.95 4.38
CA GLU A 168 -18.95 15.51 5.78
C GLU A 168 -17.52 15.06 6.13
N ALA A 169 -16.82 14.43 5.20
CA ALA A 169 -15.40 14.09 5.31
C ALA A 169 -14.47 15.31 5.26
N GLY A 170 -14.99 16.50 4.97
CA GLY A 170 -14.21 17.72 4.90
C GLY A 170 -13.29 17.79 3.68
N ILE A 171 -13.70 17.23 2.53
CA ILE A 171 -12.89 17.16 1.30
C ILE A 171 -12.33 18.52 0.84
N LYS A 172 -13.05 19.62 1.10
CA LYS A 172 -12.65 21.01 0.80
C LYS A 172 -11.44 21.51 1.59
N ARG A 173 -11.03 20.78 2.63
CA ARG A 173 -9.93 21.14 3.54
C ARG A 173 -8.92 20.00 3.68
N ALA A 174 -9.13 18.91 2.96
CA ALA A 174 -8.23 17.78 2.94
C ALA A 174 -6.96 18.15 2.17
N ASP A 175 -5.85 17.54 2.58
CA ASP A 175 -4.59 17.62 1.85
C ASP A 175 -4.51 16.53 0.78
N SER A 176 -5.03 15.35 1.09
CA SER A 176 -4.97 14.19 0.21
C SER A 176 -6.21 13.30 0.31
N LEU A 177 -6.62 12.76 -0.83
CA LEU A 177 -7.68 11.78 -1.00
C LEU A 177 -7.06 10.50 -1.58
N ILE A 178 -7.32 9.36 -0.97
CA ILE A 178 -6.87 8.04 -1.46
C ILE A 178 -8.09 7.16 -1.66
N LEU A 179 -8.28 6.65 -2.89
CA LEU A 179 -9.41 5.79 -3.25
C LEU A 179 -8.97 4.33 -3.34
N PHE A 180 -9.49 3.48 -2.45
CA PHE A 180 -9.30 2.02 -2.42
C PHE A 180 -10.61 1.28 -2.69
N LEU A 181 -11.31 1.67 -3.76
CA LEU A 181 -12.52 0.99 -4.20
C LEU A 181 -12.17 -0.18 -5.12
N GLU A 182 -12.99 -1.23 -5.09
CA GLU A 182 -12.79 -2.42 -5.91
C GLU A 182 -13.25 -2.22 -7.36
N ASN A 183 -14.26 -1.37 -7.57
CA ASN A 183 -14.81 -1.06 -8.88
C ASN A 183 -14.17 0.22 -9.43
N GLU A 184 -13.45 0.10 -10.56
CA GLU A 184 -12.82 1.24 -11.23
C GLU A 184 -13.83 2.33 -11.66
N GLN A 185 -15.06 1.97 -12.03
CA GLN A 185 -16.10 2.95 -12.38
C GLN A 185 -16.40 3.87 -11.19
N THR A 186 -16.60 3.29 -10.00
CA THR A 186 -16.89 4.08 -8.78
C THR A 186 -15.68 4.93 -8.38
N VAL A 187 -14.45 4.50 -8.67
CA VAL A 187 -13.25 5.34 -8.48
C VAL A 187 -13.32 6.61 -9.33
N ILE A 188 -13.70 6.48 -10.60
CA ILE A 188 -13.85 7.61 -11.52
C ILE A 188 -15.02 8.51 -11.11
N GLU A 189 -16.21 7.96 -10.83
CA GLU A 189 -17.40 8.71 -10.39
C GLU A 189 -17.14 9.49 -9.10
N THR A 190 -16.42 8.90 -8.14
CA THR A 190 -15.99 9.59 -6.91
C THR A 190 -15.10 10.78 -7.23
N TYR A 191 -14.14 10.62 -8.16
CA TYR A 191 -13.24 11.70 -8.55
C TYR A 191 -13.99 12.83 -9.28
N GLU A 192 -14.91 12.50 -10.20
CA GLU A 192 -15.76 13.49 -10.86
C GLU A 192 -16.59 14.29 -9.86
N THR A 193 -17.15 13.63 -8.85
CA THR A 193 -17.87 14.30 -7.74
C THR A 193 -16.96 15.27 -6.98
N VAL A 194 -15.70 14.91 -6.74
CA VAL A 194 -14.70 15.81 -6.13
C VAL A 194 -14.42 17.02 -7.04
N GLN A 195 -14.28 16.81 -8.35
CA GLN A 195 -14.10 17.90 -9.32
C GLN A 195 -15.27 18.89 -9.27
N ASP A 196 -16.50 18.38 -9.24
CA ASP A 196 -17.71 19.21 -9.15
C ASP A 196 -17.76 20.00 -7.84
N ILE A 197 -17.42 19.39 -6.70
CA ILE A 197 -17.36 20.08 -5.41
C ILE A 197 -16.35 21.24 -5.46
N TYR A 198 -15.16 21.02 -6.01
CA TYR A 198 -14.10 22.03 -6.10
C TYR A 198 -14.51 23.20 -7.00
N LYS A 199 -15.12 22.92 -8.15
CA LYS A 199 -15.68 23.94 -9.06
C LYS A 199 -16.81 24.73 -8.40
N LYS A 200 -17.82 24.06 -7.84
CA LYS A 200 -18.99 24.71 -7.21
C LYS A 200 -18.61 25.61 -6.03
N SER A 201 -17.57 25.22 -5.29
CA SER A 201 -17.25 25.83 -3.99
C SER A 201 -16.11 26.85 -4.05
N ASN A 202 -15.50 27.07 -5.22
CA ASN A 202 -14.32 27.91 -5.39
C ASN A 202 -13.26 27.61 -4.33
N CYS A 203 -12.92 26.34 -4.15
CA CYS A 203 -11.85 25.93 -3.27
C CYS A 203 -10.55 26.64 -3.67
N THR A 204 -9.61 26.78 -2.75
CA THR A 204 -8.30 27.42 -3.04
C THR A 204 -7.13 26.58 -2.58
N ASN A 205 -7.39 25.59 -1.73
CA ASN A 205 -6.41 24.57 -1.35
C ASN A 205 -6.17 23.62 -2.53
N LYS A 206 -4.94 23.10 -2.61
CA LYS A 206 -4.64 21.98 -3.48
C LYS A 206 -5.03 20.67 -2.79
N LEU A 207 -5.59 19.74 -3.55
CA LEU A 207 -5.90 18.39 -3.10
C LEU A 207 -5.19 17.38 -3.99
N ARG A 208 -4.41 16.50 -3.38
CA ARG A 208 -3.77 15.38 -4.07
C ARG A 208 -4.71 14.18 -4.06
N CYS A 209 -5.12 13.72 -5.24
CA CYS A 209 -6.05 12.61 -5.42
C CYS A 209 -5.29 11.38 -5.92
N PHE A 210 -5.19 10.35 -5.09
CA PHE A 210 -4.55 9.08 -5.41
C PHE A 210 -5.63 8.03 -5.71
N LEU A 211 -5.72 7.62 -6.97
CA LEU A 211 -6.71 6.68 -7.48
C LEU A 211 -6.06 5.31 -7.69
N HIS A 212 -6.53 4.31 -6.94
CA HIS A 212 -6.14 2.93 -7.16
C HIS A 212 -6.91 2.35 -8.35
N LEU A 213 -6.18 1.81 -9.34
CA LEU A 213 -6.76 0.97 -10.39
C LEU A 213 -6.20 -0.44 -10.25
N SER A 214 -7.05 -1.47 -10.25
CA SER A 214 -6.61 -2.85 -10.02
C SER A 214 -5.89 -3.42 -11.24
N ASN A 215 -6.36 -3.08 -12.44
CA ASN A 215 -5.71 -3.45 -13.68
C ASN A 215 -4.50 -2.53 -13.97
N PRO A 216 -3.25 -3.04 -14.03
CA PRO A 216 -2.05 -2.25 -14.27
C PRO A 216 -2.03 -1.63 -15.67
N ARG A 217 -2.69 -2.24 -16.66
CA ARG A 217 -2.76 -1.73 -18.03
C ARG A 217 -3.68 -0.52 -18.15
N LEU A 218 -4.78 -0.47 -17.39
CA LEU A 218 -5.67 0.70 -17.36
C LEU A 218 -4.92 1.95 -16.89
N VAL A 219 -4.01 1.81 -15.92
CA VAL A 219 -3.13 2.89 -15.50
C VAL A 219 -2.34 3.44 -16.69
N ASP A 220 -1.73 2.58 -17.49
CA ASP A 220 -0.93 3.01 -18.64
C ASP A 220 -1.80 3.65 -19.74
N LEU A 221 -2.98 3.09 -20.01
CA LEU A 221 -3.91 3.63 -21.02
C LEU A 221 -4.45 5.00 -20.64
N VAL A 222 -4.96 5.17 -19.41
CA VAL A 222 -5.49 6.45 -18.93
C VAL A 222 -4.41 7.52 -18.93
N LYS A 223 -3.19 7.15 -18.54
CA LYS A 223 -2.04 8.07 -18.52
C LYS A 223 -1.56 8.47 -19.93
N ASN A 224 -1.66 7.57 -20.91
CA ASN A 224 -1.24 7.83 -22.29
C ASN A 224 -2.28 8.56 -23.13
N ALA A 225 -3.57 8.46 -22.78
CA ALA A 225 -4.67 9.04 -23.54
C ALA A 225 -4.75 10.58 -23.47
N GLU A 226 -3.75 11.27 -22.88
CA GLU A 226 -3.71 12.73 -22.69
C GLU A 226 -5.03 13.30 -22.18
N ILE A 227 -5.80 12.51 -21.42
CA ILE A 227 -7.09 12.95 -20.88
C ILE A 227 -6.76 14.08 -19.92
N GLN A 228 -7.12 15.30 -20.31
CA GLN A 228 -6.86 16.52 -19.56
C GLN A 228 -7.70 16.53 -18.29
N PHE A 229 -7.26 15.80 -17.26
CA PHE A 229 -7.70 16.00 -15.88
C PHE A 229 -6.95 17.17 -15.22
N GLN A 230 -6.57 18.18 -16.01
CA GLN A 230 -5.78 19.32 -15.53
C GLN A 230 -6.69 20.34 -14.85
N ASP A 231 -6.92 20.13 -13.56
CA ASP A 231 -7.39 21.18 -12.66
C ASP A 231 -6.17 21.73 -11.90
N LYS A 232 -6.05 23.07 -11.78
CA LYS A 232 -4.94 23.69 -11.04
C LYS A 232 -4.96 23.34 -9.55
N GLN A 233 -6.12 22.94 -9.03
CA GLN A 233 -6.35 22.64 -7.61
C GLN A 233 -6.33 21.14 -7.31
N LEU A 234 -6.63 20.29 -8.29
CA LEU A 234 -6.67 18.84 -8.11
C LEU A 234 -5.46 18.20 -8.79
N GLU A 235 -4.56 17.65 -7.98
CA GLU A 235 -3.41 16.91 -8.47
C GLU A 235 -3.75 15.43 -8.53
N LEU A 236 -3.96 14.91 -9.74
CA LEU A 236 -4.39 13.53 -9.96
C LEU A 236 -3.20 12.57 -10.10
N HIS A 237 -3.22 11.49 -9.33
CA HIS A 237 -2.23 10.42 -9.38
C HIS A 237 -2.92 9.06 -9.46
N PHE A 238 -2.62 8.30 -10.52
CA PHE A 238 -3.01 6.88 -10.58
C PHE A 238 -1.89 6.00 -10.02
N PHE A 239 -2.27 5.06 -9.17
CA PHE A 239 -1.38 4.04 -8.66
C PHE A 239 -1.99 2.64 -8.78
N ASN A 240 -1.12 1.64 -8.82
CA ASN A 240 -1.52 0.25 -8.90
C ASN A 240 -0.61 -0.56 -7.97
N VAL A 241 -1.22 -1.26 -7.01
CA VAL A 241 -0.48 -1.98 -5.98
C VAL A 241 0.39 -3.09 -6.57
N HIS A 242 -0.03 -3.73 -7.67
CA HIS A 242 0.75 -4.78 -8.35
C HIS A 242 2.04 -4.24 -8.98
N LYS A 243 1.97 -3.12 -9.72
CA LYS A 243 3.16 -2.43 -10.27
C LYS A 243 4.12 -2.03 -9.16
N MET A 244 3.60 -1.50 -8.06
CA MET A 244 4.46 -1.05 -6.96
C MET A 244 5.12 -2.23 -6.23
N MET A 245 4.40 -3.33 -6.01
CA MET A 245 4.96 -4.58 -5.47
C MET A 245 6.06 -5.15 -6.39
N ALA A 246 5.84 -5.14 -7.70
CA ALA A 246 6.84 -5.61 -8.66
C ALA A 246 8.11 -4.77 -8.61
N ARG A 247 7.99 -3.43 -8.57
CA ARG A 247 9.13 -2.52 -8.37
C ARG A 247 9.90 -2.83 -7.09
N MET A 248 9.20 -3.03 -5.97
CA MET A 248 9.85 -3.41 -4.70
C MET A 248 10.59 -4.74 -4.79
N PHE A 249 9.97 -5.74 -5.41
CA PHE A 249 10.58 -7.05 -5.57
C PHE A 249 11.91 -6.94 -6.31
N PHE A 250 11.92 -6.31 -7.49
CA PHE A 250 13.15 -6.18 -8.29
C PHE A 250 14.16 -5.21 -7.66
N ALA A 251 13.73 -4.21 -6.90
CA ALA A 251 14.67 -3.39 -6.13
C ALA A 251 15.38 -4.17 -5.00
N GLN A 252 14.69 -5.14 -4.40
CA GLN A 252 15.21 -5.95 -3.29
C GLN A 252 16.01 -7.17 -3.78
N LEU A 253 15.65 -7.74 -4.93
CA LEU A 253 16.25 -8.94 -5.51
C LEU A 253 17.79 -8.94 -5.57
N PRO A 254 18.48 -7.91 -6.13
CA PRO A 254 19.94 -7.91 -6.18
C PRO A 254 20.58 -7.85 -4.79
N LEU A 255 19.89 -7.26 -3.81
CA LEU A 255 20.35 -7.18 -2.42
C LEU A 255 20.22 -8.53 -1.71
N ASP A 256 19.17 -9.29 -1.99
CA ASP A 256 18.97 -10.61 -1.41
C ASP A 256 20.02 -11.60 -1.93
N PHE A 257 20.37 -11.53 -3.22
CA PHE A 257 21.49 -12.30 -3.78
C PHE A 257 22.83 -11.88 -3.17
N ALA A 258 23.09 -10.57 -3.06
CA ALA A 258 24.33 -10.07 -2.46
C ALA A 258 24.52 -10.51 -1.00
N LYS A 259 23.44 -10.54 -0.19
CA LYS A 259 23.49 -11.06 1.19
C LYS A 259 23.89 -12.53 1.27
N GLN A 260 23.56 -13.31 0.24
CA GLN A 260 23.92 -14.73 0.13
C GLN A 260 25.32 -14.93 -0.49
N GLY A 261 26.06 -13.86 -0.78
CA GLY A 261 27.33 -13.93 -1.49
C GLY A 261 27.20 -14.39 -2.95
N LYS A 262 25.99 -14.29 -3.53
CA LYS A 262 25.70 -14.66 -4.93
C LYS A 262 25.53 -13.41 -5.79
N SER A 263 25.86 -13.54 -7.07
CA SER A 263 25.59 -12.48 -8.05
C SER A 263 24.25 -12.73 -8.74
N VAL A 264 23.44 -11.68 -8.87
CA VAL A 264 22.21 -11.72 -9.68
C VAL A 264 22.52 -11.88 -11.18
N ALA A 265 23.74 -11.57 -11.61
CA ALA A 265 24.17 -11.68 -13.01
C ALA A 265 24.17 -13.11 -13.56
N HIS A 266 24.24 -14.12 -12.69
CA HIS A 266 24.17 -15.53 -13.13
C HIS A 266 22.75 -15.98 -13.45
N ILE A 267 21.74 -15.22 -13.02
CA ILE A 267 20.35 -15.55 -13.29
C ILE A 267 19.99 -15.13 -14.69
N ASN A 268 19.64 -16.12 -15.52
CA ASN A 268 19.16 -15.91 -16.88
C ASN A 268 17.81 -16.60 -17.13
N ARG A 269 17.23 -17.29 -16.14
CA ARG A 269 15.90 -17.91 -16.27
C ARG A 269 15.00 -17.47 -15.15
N LEU A 270 13.90 -16.80 -15.49
CA LEU A 270 12.84 -16.41 -14.56
C LEU A 270 11.60 -17.27 -14.80
N VAL A 271 11.23 -18.07 -13.82
CA VAL A 271 10.05 -18.97 -13.91
C VAL A 271 8.93 -18.43 -13.02
N PHE A 272 7.78 -18.11 -13.62
CA PHE A 272 6.59 -17.65 -12.93
C PHE A 272 5.52 -18.74 -12.90
N LEU A 273 4.99 -19.03 -11.72
CA LEU A 273 3.80 -19.85 -11.54
C LEU A 273 2.59 -18.93 -11.36
N GLY A 274 1.66 -18.99 -12.31
CA GLY A 274 0.52 -18.09 -12.38
C GLY A 274 0.77 -16.90 -13.31
N PHE A 275 -0.32 -16.36 -13.87
CA PHE A 275 -0.30 -15.18 -14.74
C PHE A 275 -1.45 -14.20 -14.45
N GLY A 276 -1.76 -14.03 -13.15
CA GLY A 276 -2.70 -13.01 -12.68
C GLY A 276 -2.17 -11.58 -12.80
N GLU A 277 -2.94 -10.60 -12.32
CA GLU A 277 -2.58 -9.16 -12.43
C GLU A 277 -1.22 -8.84 -11.78
N PHE A 278 -0.88 -9.56 -10.72
CA PHE A 278 0.42 -9.44 -10.07
C PHE A 278 1.57 -9.99 -10.92
N ALA A 279 1.45 -11.23 -11.40
CA ALA A 279 2.46 -11.85 -12.25
C ALA A 279 2.68 -11.06 -13.55
N LYS A 280 1.60 -10.51 -14.15
CA LYS A 280 1.72 -9.57 -15.29
C LYS A 280 2.59 -8.37 -14.94
N ALA A 281 2.33 -7.70 -13.80
CA ALA A 281 3.15 -6.57 -13.37
C ALA A 281 4.62 -6.95 -13.12
N MET A 282 4.87 -8.16 -12.61
CA MET A 282 6.22 -8.70 -12.41
C MET A 282 6.96 -8.93 -13.73
N VAL A 283 6.31 -9.54 -14.72
CA VAL A 283 6.90 -9.79 -16.05
C VAL A 283 7.28 -8.46 -16.72
N ILE A 284 6.39 -7.46 -16.68
CA ILE A 284 6.69 -6.14 -17.25
C ILE A 284 7.82 -5.44 -16.50
N GLN A 285 7.89 -5.55 -15.18
CA GLN A 285 9.00 -4.99 -14.42
C GLN A 285 10.31 -5.74 -14.72
N ALA A 286 10.28 -7.07 -14.87
CA ALA A 286 11.43 -7.87 -15.25
C ALA A 286 12.01 -7.42 -16.60
N LEU A 287 11.15 -7.29 -17.62
CA LEU A 287 11.54 -6.77 -18.94
C LEU A 287 12.11 -5.36 -18.87
N ARG A 288 11.75 -4.57 -17.84
CA ARG A 288 12.17 -3.17 -17.71
C ARG A 288 13.51 -3.01 -16.98
N VAL A 289 13.80 -3.85 -15.98
CA VAL A 289 14.96 -3.65 -15.10
C VAL A 289 15.86 -4.87 -14.92
N PHE A 290 15.47 -6.07 -15.38
CA PHE A 290 16.30 -7.26 -15.20
C PHE A 290 17.41 -7.38 -16.27
N HIS A 291 18.11 -6.27 -16.53
CA HIS A 291 19.27 -6.23 -17.40
C HIS A 291 20.53 -6.38 -16.56
N VAL A 292 21.05 -7.61 -16.48
CA VAL A 292 22.11 -7.98 -15.51
C VAL A 292 23.43 -8.42 -16.16
N ALA A 293 23.49 -8.47 -17.49
CA ALA A 293 24.68 -8.81 -18.28
C ALA A 293 24.68 -8.05 -19.62
N ILE A 294 25.81 -8.06 -20.34
CA ILE A 294 25.96 -7.41 -21.66
C ILE A 294 25.12 -8.13 -22.71
N GLU A 295 25.30 -9.44 -22.86
CA GLU A 295 24.60 -10.27 -23.85
C GLU A 295 23.15 -10.49 -23.46
N ASN A 296 22.89 -10.49 -22.14
CA ASN A 296 21.57 -10.49 -21.54
C ASN A 296 20.62 -11.54 -22.12
N ASN A 297 21.01 -12.81 -22.03
CA ASN A 297 20.24 -13.97 -22.49
C ASN A 297 19.14 -14.39 -21.51
N THR A 298 18.50 -13.41 -20.84
CA THR A 298 17.43 -13.70 -19.90
C THR A 298 16.23 -14.29 -20.65
N GLU A 299 15.62 -15.33 -20.10
CA GLU A 299 14.38 -15.96 -20.57
C GLU A 299 13.33 -15.95 -19.46
N ILE A 300 12.09 -15.63 -19.82
CA ILE A 300 10.95 -15.64 -18.90
C ILE A 300 10.02 -16.79 -19.27
N HIS A 301 9.76 -17.70 -18.33
CA HIS A 301 8.86 -18.83 -18.50
C HIS A 301 7.65 -18.65 -17.58
N ILE A 302 6.46 -18.64 -18.16
CA ILE A 302 5.20 -18.39 -17.46
C ILE A 302 4.35 -19.64 -17.55
N TYR A 303 3.97 -20.18 -16.40
CA TYR A 303 3.10 -21.33 -16.29
C TYR A 303 1.70 -20.88 -15.90
N SER A 304 0.75 -20.98 -16.84
CA SER A 304 -0.64 -20.58 -16.62
C SER A 304 -1.63 -21.64 -17.16
N PRO A 305 -2.82 -21.78 -16.57
CA PRO A 305 -3.86 -22.67 -17.11
C PRO A 305 -4.36 -22.26 -18.51
N GLN A 306 -4.14 -21.00 -18.92
CA GLN A 306 -4.65 -20.41 -20.17
C GLN A 306 -3.51 -19.88 -21.07
N ALA A 307 -2.38 -20.60 -21.09
CA ALA A 307 -1.13 -20.16 -21.73
C ALA A 307 -1.31 -19.56 -23.13
N ASP A 308 -2.03 -20.24 -24.03
CA ASP A 308 -2.24 -19.77 -25.42
C ASP A 308 -3.02 -18.46 -25.51
N ARG A 309 -3.98 -18.25 -24.59
CA ARG A 309 -4.75 -17.01 -24.52
C ARG A 309 -3.88 -15.90 -23.94
N ASP A 310 -3.17 -16.20 -22.86
CA ASP A 310 -2.32 -15.25 -22.16
C ASP A 310 -1.18 -14.76 -23.05
N GLN A 311 -0.56 -15.65 -23.83
CA GLN A 311 0.47 -15.32 -24.80
C GLN A 311 -0.05 -14.35 -25.87
N ARG A 312 -1.22 -14.63 -26.46
CA ARG A 312 -1.81 -13.75 -27.47
C ARG A 312 -2.14 -12.38 -26.90
N LEU A 313 -2.76 -12.32 -25.72
CA LEU A 313 -3.06 -11.06 -25.04
C LEU A 313 -1.78 -10.29 -24.70
N PHE A 314 -0.71 -10.96 -24.26
CA PHE A 314 0.57 -10.33 -24.00
C PHE A 314 1.19 -9.74 -25.28
N ALA A 315 1.20 -10.51 -26.38
CA ALA A 315 1.73 -10.05 -27.66
C ALA A 315 0.93 -8.89 -28.26
N GLU A 316 -0.40 -8.88 -28.11
CA GLU A 316 -1.25 -7.75 -28.50
C GLU A 316 -0.96 -6.49 -27.67
N GLN A 317 -0.71 -6.64 -26.37
CA GLN A 317 -0.46 -5.50 -25.48
C GLN A 317 0.96 -4.94 -25.61
N TYR A 318 1.95 -5.80 -25.87
CA TYR A 318 3.37 -5.46 -25.94
C TYR A 318 4.01 -6.03 -27.20
N PRO A 319 3.65 -5.51 -28.39
CA PRO A 319 4.06 -6.10 -29.68
C PRO A 319 5.58 -6.12 -29.88
N MET A 320 6.32 -5.19 -29.27
CA MET A 320 7.77 -5.10 -29.38
C MET A 320 8.54 -5.80 -28.25
N ALA A 321 7.86 -6.46 -27.30
CA ALA A 321 8.53 -7.10 -26.14
C ALA A 321 9.51 -8.21 -26.55
N HIS A 322 9.29 -8.85 -27.69
CA HIS A 322 10.16 -9.90 -28.24
C HIS A 322 11.57 -9.41 -28.60
N HIS A 323 11.79 -8.09 -28.71
CA HIS A 323 13.12 -7.49 -28.89
C HIS A 323 13.90 -7.33 -27.58
N ILE A 324 13.28 -7.58 -26.42
CA ILE A 324 13.90 -7.44 -25.11
C ILE A 324 14.50 -8.79 -24.69
N PHE A 325 13.63 -9.75 -24.38
CA PHE A 325 13.94 -11.12 -23.98
C PHE A 325 12.85 -12.07 -24.47
N PRO A 326 13.15 -13.37 -24.68
CA PRO A 326 12.12 -14.37 -24.90
C PRO A 326 11.17 -14.50 -23.70
N VAL A 327 9.86 -14.48 -23.99
CA VAL A 327 8.79 -14.75 -23.02
C VAL A 327 7.99 -15.95 -23.50
N HIS A 328 8.10 -17.06 -22.77
CA HIS A 328 7.50 -18.34 -23.10
C HIS A 328 6.31 -18.62 -22.18
N PHE A 329 5.19 -19.02 -22.77
CA PHE A 329 3.98 -19.41 -22.05
C PHE A 329 3.81 -20.93 -22.14
N HIS A 330 3.57 -21.55 -20.99
CA HIS A 330 3.43 -22.99 -20.83
C HIS A 330 2.14 -23.31 -20.11
N VAL A 331 1.44 -24.34 -20.57
CA VAL A 331 0.22 -24.81 -19.91
C VAL A 331 0.57 -25.38 -18.54
N PHE A 332 -0.10 -24.89 -17.50
CA PHE A 332 0.03 -25.42 -16.15
C PHE A 332 -1.19 -26.27 -15.79
N ASP A 333 -0.97 -27.57 -15.60
CA ASP A 333 -2.01 -28.56 -15.29
C ASP A 333 -2.15 -28.84 -13.78
N GLY A 334 -1.42 -28.11 -12.94
CA GLY A 334 -1.38 -28.32 -11.48
C GLY A 334 -0.29 -29.28 -11.00
N THR A 335 0.52 -29.84 -11.90
CA THR A 335 1.63 -30.73 -11.54
C THR A 335 2.99 -30.02 -11.64
N TYR A 336 3.87 -30.28 -10.66
CA TYR A 336 5.17 -29.60 -10.60
C TYR A 336 6.31 -30.41 -11.23
N ASN A 337 6.17 -31.73 -11.35
CA ASN A 337 7.26 -32.58 -11.87
C ASN A 337 7.59 -32.26 -13.33
N ALA A 338 6.58 -32.07 -14.18
CA ALA A 338 6.77 -31.71 -15.58
C ALA A 338 7.52 -30.38 -15.69
N LEU A 339 7.04 -29.35 -14.98
CA LEU A 339 7.69 -28.04 -14.90
C LEU A 339 9.15 -28.13 -14.45
N LEU A 340 9.44 -28.88 -13.39
CA LEU A 340 10.79 -28.99 -12.85
C LEU A 340 11.73 -29.69 -13.85
N THR A 341 11.22 -30.68 -14.57
CA THR A 341 11.97 -31.42 -15.59
C THR A 341 12.20 -30.58 -16.84
N ASP A 342 11.15 -29.98 -17.39
CA ASP A 342 11.18 -29.16 -18.60
C ASP A 342 12.13 -27.96 -18.46
N GLN A 343 12.17 -27.37 -17.26
CA GLN A 343 13.03 -26.22 -16.96
C GLN A 343 14.38 -26.62 -16.34
N GLY A 344 14.68 -27.91 -16.16
CA GLY A 344 15.93 -28.40 -15.57
C GLY A 344 16.19 -27.88 -14.14
N LEU A 345 15.13 -27.60 -13.38
CA LEU A 345 15.18 -26.96 -12.07
C LEU A 345 15.58 -27.91 -10.92
N THR A 346 15.83 -29.18 -11.23
CA THR A 346 16.40 -30.15 -10.29
C THR A 346 17.93 -30.27 -10.42
N GLU A 347 18.50 -29.88 -11.57
CA GLU A 347 19.93 -30.13 -11.88
C GLU A 347 20.73 -28.86 -12.19
N LYS A 348 20.12 -27.83 -12.81
CA LYS A 348 20.78 -26.58 -13.23
C LYS A 348 20.06 -25.36 -12.66
N THR A 349 20.11 -25.21 -11.35
CA THR A 349 19.37 -24.17 -10.61
C THR A 349 20.12 -22.87 -10.40
N GLU A 350 21.45 -22.87 -10.56
CA GLU A 350 22.28 -21.69 -10.25
C GLU A 350 21.94 -20.46 -11.12
N SER A 351 21.36 -20.69 -12.30
CA SER A 351 20.93 -19.63 -13.23
C SER A 351 19.42 -19.37 -13.23
N SER A 352 18.66 -20.03 -12.34
CA SER A 352 17.20 -20.00 -12.34
C SER A 352 16.64 -19.35 -11.07
N LEU A 353 15.55 -18.59 -11.24
CA LEU A 353 14.75 -18.01 -10.18
C LEU A 353 13.29 -18.45 -10.36
N LEU A 354 12.65 -18.98 -9.32
CA LEU A 354 11.24 -19.35 -9.36
C LEU A 354 10.39 -18.38 -8.52
N VAL A 355 9.28 -17.93 -9.07
CA VAL A 355 8.32 -17.03 -8.42
C VAL A 355 6.93 -17.67 -8.41
N CYS A 356 6.41 -17.98 -7.22
CA CYS A 356 5.03 -18.39 -7.03
C CYS A 356 4.14 -17.14 -6.93
N ALA A 357 3.32 -16.88 -7.95
CA ALA A 357 2.53 -15.66 -8.12
C ALA A 357 1.10 -15.94 -8.68
N PHE A 358 0.45 -17.00 -8.20
CA PHE A 358 -0.98 -17.23 -8.32
C PHE A 358 -1.79 -16.13 -7.59
N ASP A 359 -3.09 -16.05 -7.88
CA ASP A 359 -3.99 -15.03 -7.35
C ASP A 359 -4.26 -15.16 -5.84
N ASP A 360 -4.02 -16.33 -5.25
CA ASP A 360 -4.24 -16.59 -3.83
C ASP A 360 -2.98 -17.08 -3.09
N ASP A 361 -2.82 -16.63 -1.85
CA ASP A 361 -1.67 -16.95 -0.98
C ASP A 361 -1.55 -18.46 -0.68
N GLN A 362 -2.66 -19.20 -0.68
CA GLN A 362 -2.67 -20.63 -0.35
C GLN A 362 -2.04 -21.45 -1.49
N SER A 363 -2.42 -21.19 -2.73
CA SER A 363 -1.83 -21.82 -3.92
C SER A 363 -0.34 -21.49 -4.03
N ASN A 364 0.05 -20.23 -3.78
CA ASN A 364 1.45 -19.81 -3.78
C ASN A 364 2.31 -20.58 -2.78
N LEU A 365 1.81 -20.72 -1.55
CA LEU A 365 2.48 -21.47 -0.51
C LEU A 365 2.58 -22.97 -0.83
N ASN A 366 1.48 -23.58 -1.26
CA ASN A 366 1.45 -25.00 -1.57
C ASN A 366 2.45 -25.35 -2.68
N ALA A 367 2.48 -24.56 -3.75
CA ALA A 367 3.45 -24.72 -4.82
C ALA A 367 4.89 -24.58 -4.32
N ALA A 368 5.15 -23.55 -3.52
CA ALA A 368 6.49 -23.31 -2.99
C ALA A 368 6.99 -24.45 -2.10
N LEU A 369 6.13 -24.99 -1.22
CA LEU A 369 6.49 -26.10 -0.33
C LEU A 369 6.75 -27.40 -1.10
N GLU A 370 5.91 -27.71 -2.07
CA GLU A 370 6.05 -28.91 -2.90
C GLU A 370 7.33 -28.85 -3.74
N ILE A 371 7.63 -27.69 -4.33
CA ILE A 371 8.85 -27.47 -5.10
C ILE A 371 10.09 -27.46 -4.20
N LEU A 372 10.03 -26.80 -3.05
CA LEU A 372 11.13 -26.77 -2.09
C LEU A 372 11.51 -28.19 -1.64
N ASN A 373 10.52 -29.05 -1.40
CA ASN A 373 10.76 -30.45 -1.04
C ASN A 373 11.49 -31.22 -2.16
N LYS A 374 11.22 -30.90 -3.43
CA LYS A 374 11.84 -31.54 -4.61
C LYS A 374 13.18 -30.92 -5.03
N THR A 375 13.54 -29.76 -4.48
CA THR A 375 14.73 -28.97 -4.88
C THR A 375 15.68 -28.68 -3.71
N GLN A 376 15.60 -29.48 -2.63
CA GLN A 376 16.44 -29.29 -1.44
C GLN A 376 17.94 -29.35 -1.76
N GLU A 377 18.35 -30.30 -2.62
CA GLU A 377 19.75 -30.49 -3.01
C GLU A 377 20.26 -29.38 -3.93
N SER A 378 19.40 -28.89 -4.84
CA SER A 378 19.75 -27.91 -5.85
C SER A 378 19.64 -26.46 -5.37
N LYS A 379 19.11 -26.22 -4.15
CA LYS A 379 19.00 -24.88 -3.53
C LYS A 379 18.40 -23.81 -4.46
N LEU A 380 17.37 -24.18 -5.23
CA LEU A 380 16.66 -23.27 -6.12
C LEU A 380 16.13 -22.04 -5.35
N PRO A 381 16.44 -20.80 -5.76
CA PRO A 381 15.81 -19.62 -5.20
C PRO A 381 14.31 -19.57 -5.55
N ILE A 382 13.46 -19.72 -4.53
CA ILE A 382 11.99 -19.69 -4.62
C ILE A 382 11.49 -18.45 -3.89
N TYR A 383 10.76 -17.60 -4.62
CA TYR A 383 10.10 -16.43 -4.08
C TYR A 383 8.58 -16.65 -4.07
N VAL A 384 7.96 -16.43 -2.93
CA VAL A 384 6.53 -16.71 -2.71
C VAL A 384 5.79 -15.40 -2.45
N LEU A 385 4.83 -15.09 -3.31
CA LEU A 385 3.86 -14.04 -3.04
C LEU A 385 2.99 -14.47 -1.86
N ASN A 386 3.05 -13.69 -0.77
CA ASN A 386 2.29 -13.97 0.43
C ASN A 386 1.84 -12.66 1.09
N ALA A 387 0.74 -12.11 0.58
CA ALA A 387 0.26 -10.79 0.97
C ALA A 387 -0.24 -10.75 2.43
N GLU A 388 -0.83 -11.85 2.93
CA GLU A 388 -1.61 -11.87 4.17
C GLU A 388 -1.05 -12.78 5.28
N GLY A 389 -0.21 -13.76 4.95
CA GLY A 389 0.20 -14.85 5.84
C GLY A 389 1.31 -14.55 6.86
N LYS A 390 1.14 -13.56 7.75
CA LYS A 390 2.14 -13.21 8.78
C LYS A 390 2.55 -14.36 9.71
N GLY A 391 1.57 -15.12 10.19
CA GLY A 391 1.79 -16.18 11.19
C GLY A 391 2.65 -17.31 10.64
N LEU A 392 2.34 -17.75 9.42
CA LEU A 392 3.04 -18.83 8.77
C LEU A 392 4.48 -18.45 8.39
N ARG A 393 4.69 -17.22 7.87
CA ARG A 393 6.06 -16.73 7.58
C ARG A 393 6.97 -16.81 8.80
N LYS A 394 6.45 -16.46 9.98
CA LYS A 394 7.22 -16.50 11.24
C LYS A 394 7.60 -17.92 11.61
N ILE A 395 6.67 -18.87 11.46
CA ILE A 395 6.91 -20.30 11.72
C ILE A 395 7.95 -20.85 10.75
N MET A 396 7.81 -20.55 9.46
CA MET A 396 8.73 -21.04 8.43
C MET A 396 10.14 -20.49 8.63
N ARG A 397 10.30 -19.18 8.87
CA ARG A 397 11.60 -18.58 9.22
C ARG A 397 12.27 -19.21 10.44
N SER A 398 11.50 -19.75 11.39
CA SER A 398 12.04 -20.42 12.57
C SER A 398 12.30 -21.92 12.36
N ALA A 399 11.66 -22.53 11.36
CA ALA A 399 11.69 -23.97 11.12
C ALA A 399 12.67 -24.39 10.03
N SER A 400 13.06 -23.48 9.14
CA SER A 400 13.87 -23.81 7.98
C SER A 400 15.15 -22.97 7.88
N ASP A 401 16.27 -23.66 7.69
CA ASP A 401 17.61 -23.12 7.40
C ASP A 401 17.72 -22.62 5.93
N THR A 402 16.60 -22.20 5.34
CA THR A 402 16.43 -22.18 3.89
C THR A 402 16.72 -20.81 3.31
N GLU A 403 17.98 -20.57 2.96
CA GLU A 403 18.41 -19.49 2.03
C GLU A 403 17.58 -19.49 0.72
N SER A 404 17.03 -20.65 0.36
CA SER A 404 16.26 -20.90 -0.86
C SER A 404 14.83 -20.37 -0.86
N LEU A 405 14.19 -20.14 0.30
CA LEU A 405 12.76 -19.75 0.35
C LEU A 405 12.58 -18.31 0.85
N ASN A 406 12.05 -17.45 -0.01
CA ASN A 406 11.90 -16.02 0.24
C ASN A 406 10.43 -15.60 0.10
N PHE A 407 9.94 -14.77 1.02
CA PHE A 407 8.57 -14.26 0.99
C PHE A 407 8.55 -12.78 0.64
N PHE A 408 7.59 -12.36 -0.18
CA PHE A 408 7.44 -10.97 -0.59
C PHE A 408 5.97 -10.58 -0.79
N GLY A 409 5.72 -9.28 -1.08
CA GLY A 409 4.40 -8.75 -1.38
C GLY A 409 3.52 -8.43 -0.16
N GLN A 410 4.14 -8.20 1.00
CA GLN A 410 3.39 -7.99 2.25
C GLN A 410 2.57 -6.71 2.16
N LEU A 411 1.29 -6.78 2.55
CA LEU A 411 0.39 -5.64 2.47
C LEU A 411 0.89 -4.44 3.28
N GLU A 412 1.62 -4.69 4.36
CA GLU A 412 2.21 -3.67 5.21
C GLU A 412 3.24 -2.81 4.49
N ASP A 413 4.00 -3.42 3.58
CA ASP A 413 5.10 -2.79 2.88
C ASP A 413 4.58 -1.90 1.73
N ILE A 414 3.36 -2.15 1.25
CA ILE A 414 2.80 -1.52 0.04
C ILE A 414 1.60 -0.61 0.29
N SER A 415 0.83 -0.83 1.36
CA SER A 415 -0.31 0.03 1.72
C SER A 415 0.10 1.04 2.80
N ASN A 416 1.25 1.68 2.63
CA ASN A 416 1.72 2.74 3.50
C ASN A 416 1.65 4.11 2.79
N TRP A 417 1.57 5.17 3.60
CA TRP A 417 1.41 6.53 3.09
C TRP A 417 2.54 6.97 2.15
N GLU A 418 3.80 6.70 2.50
CA GLU A 418 4.97 7.11 1.70
C GLU A 418 4.96 6.53 0.30
N PHE A 419 4.54 5.27 0.25
CA PHE A 419 4.59 4.44 -0.93
C PHE A 419 3.51 4.85 -1.92
N ILE A 420 2.28 5.05 -1.44
CA ILE A 420 1.16 5.53 -2.28
C ILE A 420 1.39 6.95 -2.77
N THR A 421 1.92 7.83 -1.92
CA THR A 421 2.19 9.22 -2.30
C THR A 421 3.45 9.39 -3.16
N GLY A 422 4.27 8.35 -3.28
CA GLY A 422 5.43 8.29 -4.17
C GLY A 422 6.58 9.22 -3.79
N GLU A 423 6.52 9.93 -2.66
CA GLU A 423 7.52 10.94 -2.28
C GLU A 423 8.92 10.35 -2.08
N LYS A 424 9.03 9.08 -1.65
CA LYS A 424 10.31 8.38 -1.51
C LYS A 424 10.70 7.58 -2.73
N GLN A 425 9.75 6.86 -3.36
CA GLN A 425 10.05 6.00 -4.51
C GLN A 425 10.46 6.79 -5.75
N ASP A 426 9.83 7.94 -5.97
CA ASP A 426 10.13 8.77 -7.14
C ASP A 426 11.22 9.80 -6.84
N ARG A 427 11.82 9.82 -5.65
CA ARG A 427 12.87 10.81 -5.31
C ARG A 427 14.05 10.73 -6.26
N LEU A 428 14.57 9.53 -6.47
CA LEU A 428 15.70 9.30 -7.37
C LEU A 428 15.29 9.53 -8.83
N ALA A 429 14.08 9.14 -9.22
CA ALA A 429 13.54 9.40 -10.55
C ALA A 429 13.37 10.90 -10.84
N ARG A 430 12.93 11.69 -9.85
CA ARG A 430 12.86 13.15 -9.92
C ARG A 430 14.25 13.76 -10.03
N ALA A 431 15.20 13.29 -9.23
CA ALA A 431 16.59 13.75 -9.32
C ALA A 431 17.18 13.49 -10.71
N ILE A 432 16.93 12.33 -11.31
CA ILE A 432 17.33 12.01 -12.70
C ILE A 432 16.70 13.01 -13.67
N HIS A 433 15.41 13.30 -13.54
CA HIS A 433 14.70 14.23 -14.41
C HIS A 433 15.17 15.67 -14.27
N ASP A 434 15.40 16.14 -13.04
CA ASP A 434 15.89 17.48 -12.75
C ASP A 434 17.32 17.68 -13.29
N ASP A 435 18.15 16.65 -13.16
CA ASP A 435 19.50 16.59 -13.68
C ASP A 435 19.52 16.61 -15.23
N TYR A 436 18.60 15.88 -15.85
CA TYR A 436 18.36 15.85 -17.29
C TYR A 436 17.88 17.20 -17.86
N THR A 437 16.88 17.82 -17.24
CA THR A 437 16.36 19.13 -17.66
C THR A 437 17.40 20.25 -17.50
N THR A 438 18.26 20.16 -16.48
CA THR A 438 19.39 21.09 -16.30
C THR A 438 20.38 21.00 -17.47
N LEU A 439 20.69 19.80 -17.94
CA LEU A 439 21.59 19.59 -19.09
C LEU A 439 21.04 20.18 -20.40
N LEU A 440 19.73 20.03 -20.62
CA LEU A 440 19.07 20.50 -21.84
C LEU A 440 18.99 22.03 -21.93
N SER A 441 19.13 22.75 -20.82
CA SER A 441 19.05 24.22 -20.80
C SER A 441 20.11 24.94 -21.66
N GLY A 442 21.06 24.21 -22.24
CA GLY A 442 22.08 24.71 -23.18
C GLY A 442 22.23 23.95 -24.51
N ALA A 443 21.36 22.98 -24.85
CA ALA A 443 21.48 22.18 -26.08
C ALA A 443 20.11 21.83 -26.70
N SER A 444 20.06 21.72 -28.03
CA SER A 444 18.82 21.35 -28.74
C SER A 444 18.54 19.84 -28.73
N SER A 445 17.35 19.52 -28.22
CA SER A 445 16.45 18.40 -28.57
C SER A 445 16.54 17.08 -27.78
N GLU A 446 15.66 16.97 -26.79
CA GLU A 446 14.56 15.99 -26.89
C GLU A 446 13.25 16.73 -27.18
N SER A 447 12.23 16.01 -27.65
CA SER A 447 10.89 16.57 -27.83
C SER A 447 10.31 17.10 -26.52
N ALA A 448 9.39 18.06 -26.61
CA ALA A 448 8.68 18.63 -25.45
C ALA A 448 8.00 17.57 -24.54
N ARG A 449 7.84 16.34 -25.07
CA ARG A 449 7.33 15.14 -24.39
C ARG A 449 8.11 14.77 -23.13
N TYR A 450 9.41 15.11 -23.06
CA TYR A 450 10.31 14.69 -21.98
C TYR A 450 10.92 15.84 -21.16
N THR A 451 10.57 17.09 -21.46
CA THR A 451 11.26 18.27 -20.91
C THR A 451 10.41 19.11 -19.96
N SER A 452 9.16 18.71 -19.71
CA SER A 452 8.25 19.41 -18.80
C SER A 452 8.62 19.20 -17.32
N SER A 453 8.15 20.07 -16.42
CA SER A 453 8.33 19.88 -14.97
C SER A 453 7.77 18.55 -14.49
N TRP A 454 8.35 17.93 -13.46
CA TRP A 454 7.91 16.60 -12.99
C TRP A 454 6.39 16.48 -12.75
N PRO A 455 5.69 17.44 -12.10
CA PRO A 455 4.24 17.33 -11.90
C PRO A 455 3.46 17.21 -13.22
N THR A 456 3.88 17.94 -14.25
CA THR A 456 3.22 18.00 -15.57
C THR A 456 3.85 17.04 -16.58
N LEU A 457 4.91 16.33 -16.22
CA LEU A 457 5.60 15.39 -17.09
C LEU A 457 4.67 14.22 -17.40
N ARG A 458 4.65 13.80 -18.67
CA ARG A 458 3.90 12.62 -19.10
C ARG A 458 4.39 11.39 -18.36
N GLU A 459 3.51 10.44 -18.16
CA GLU A 459 3.83 9.29 -17.33
C GLU A 459 4.75 8.29 -18.03
N ASP A 460 4.74 8.19 -19.36
CA ASP A 460 5.74 7.40 -20.10
C ASP A 460 7.16 7.95 -19.88
N ALA A 461 7.30 9.27 -19.76
CA ALA A 461 8.55 9.93 -19.40
C ALA A 461 8.91 9.76 -17.91
N LYS A 462 7.94 9.87 -16.99
CA LYS A 462 8.18 9.56 -15.57
C LYS A 462 8.60 8.09 -15.38
N ASP A 463 7.96 7.17 -16.09
CA ASP A 463 8.30 5.74 -16.03
C ASP A 463 9.71 5.47 -16.57
N ALA A 464 10.20 6.23 -17.56
CA ALA A 464 11.59 6.13 -18.02
C ALA A 464 12.59 6.45 -16.90
N ASN A 465 12.35 7.55 -16.18
CA ASN A 465 13.15 7.97 -15.04
C ASN A 465 13.05 6.98 -13.87
N ARG A 466 11.85 6.44 -13.60
CA ARG A 466 11.63 5.38 -12.59
C ARG A 466 12.39 4.11 -12.95
N ALA A 467 12.37 3.68 -14.22
CA ALA A 467 13.09 2.50 -14.68
C ALA A 467 14.61 2.64 -14.47
N GLN A 468 15.17 3.80 -14.78
CA GLN A 468 16.58 4.10 -14.53
C GLN A 468 16.90 4.11 -13.03
N ALA A 469 16.06 4.74 -12.20
CA ALA A 469 16.20 4.75 -10.75
C ALA A 469 16.17 3.34 -10.14
N ASP A 470 15.20 2.53 -10.58
CA ASP A 470 15.01 1.14 -10.12
C ASP A 470 16.18 0.23 -10.52
N HIS A 471 16.95 0.60 -11.56
CA HIS A 471 18.11 -0.16 -12.01
C HIS A 471 19.42 0.21 -11.29
N ILE A 472 19.48 1.37 -10.61
CA ILE A 472 20.70 1.79 -9.88
C ILE A 472 21.22 0.71 -8.91
N PRO A 473 20.39 0.04 -8.07
CA PRO A 473 20.85 -1.02 -7.18
C PRO A 473 21.60 -2.13 -7.93
N TYR A 474 21.14 -2.52 -9.12
CA TYR A 474 21.80 -3.52 -9.95
C TYR A 474 23.19 -3.08 -10.35
N LYS A 475 23.37 -1.82 -10.81
CA LYS A 475 24.66 -1.29 -11.24
C LYS A 475 25.72 -1.34 -10.13
N PHE A 476 25.32 -1.09 -8.89
CA PHE A 476 26.21 -1.22 -7.73
C PHE A 476 26.57 -2.68 -7.46
N ILE A 477 25.58 -3.58 -7.39
CA ILE A 477 25.82 -5.00 -7.11
C ILE A 477 26.65 -5.67 -8.22
N LEU A 478 26.39 -5.37 -9.50
CA LEU A 478 27.12 -5.87 -10.66
C LEU A 478 28.59 -5.46 -10.66
N THR A 479 28.90 -4.33 -10.02
CA THR A 479 30.26 -3.83 -9.84
C THR A 479 30.80 -4.10 -8.42
N GLN A 480 30.23 -5.09 -7.72
CA GLN A 480 30.65 -5.56 -6.40
C GLN A 480 30.66 -4.47 -5.31
N ARG A 481 29.78 -3.47 -5.43
CA ARG A 481 29.60 -2.39 -4.47
C ARG A 481 28.30 -2.58 -3.68
N GLN A 482 28.25 -2.05 -2.47
CA GLN A 482 27.05 -2.12 -1.62
C GLN A 482 25.97 -1.13 -2.04
N TRP A 483 24.70 -1.48 -1.77
CA TRP A 483 23.54 -0.60 -1.89
C TRP A 483 22.59 -0.79 -0.69
N PRO A 484 22.05 0.29 -0.09
CA PRO A 484 22.35 1.69 -0.35
C PRO A 484 23.80 2.03 0.05
N VAL A 485 24.38 3.06 -0.58
CA VAL A 485 25.77 3.46 -0.33
C VAL A 485 25.87 4.09 1.08
N PRO A 486 26.74 3.57 1.98
CA PRO A 486 26.83 4.04 3.37
C PRO A 486 27.44 5.44 3.52
N GLU A 487 28.43 5.80 2.71
CA GLU A 487 29.04 7.14 2.67
C GLU A 487 29.05 7.70 1.24
N LYS A 488 28.62 8.95 1.07
CA LYS A 488 28.47 9.61 -0.24
C LYS A 488 29.81 9.90 -0.94
N GLU A 489 30.94 9.72 -0.25
CA GLU A 489 32.26 10.10 -0.76
C GLU A 489 32.93 8.95 -1.54
N VAL A 490 33.08 9.21 -2.84
CA VAL A 490 33.81 8.43 -3.85
C VAL A 490 33.06 7.22 -4.42
N ILE A 491 31.86 7.45 -4.96
CA ILE A 491 31.35 6.61 -6.06
C ILE A 491 32.23 6.89 -7.28
N THR A 492 33.19 6.00 -7.53
CA THR A 492 34.02 6.00 -8.74
C THR A 492 33.91 4.66 -9.43
N PHE A 493 33.50 4.69 -10.70
CA PHE A 493 33.55 3.55 -11.60
C PHE A 493 34.85 3.65 -12.42
N THR A 494 35.51 2.51 -12.62
CA THR A 494 36.63 2.41 -13.56
C THR A 494 36.14 2.58 -14.99
N ALA A 495 37.02 2.90 -15.93
CA ALA A 495 36.64 3.04 -17.34
C ALA A 495 35.98 1.77 -17.90
N ALA A 496 36.47 0.58 -17.51
CA ALA A 496 35.88 -0.70 -17.90
C ALA A 496 34.47 -0.90 -17.31
N GLU A 497 34.27 -0.57 -16.04
CA GLU A 497 32.95 -0.62 -15.41
C GLU A 497 31.96 0.36 -16.06
N VAL A 498 32.42 1.57 -16.42
CA VAL A 498 31.59 2.54 -17.14
C VAL A 498 31.15 1.97 -18.48
N GLU A 499 32.03 1.32 -19.24
CA GLU A 499 31.68 0.71 -20.52
C GLU A 499 30.66 -0.41 -20.37
N THR A 500 30.92 -1.36 -19.46
CA THR A 500 29.98 -2.46 -19.19
C THR A 500 28.61 -1.94 -18.74
N LEU A 501 28.58 -0.99 -17.81
CA LEU A 501 27.33 -0.43 -17.31
C LEU A 501 26.60 0.42 -18.37
N ALA A 502 27.31 1.07 -19.29
CA ALA A 502 26.71 1.83 -20.39
C ALA A 502 26.02 0.91 -21.39
N ILE A 503 26.62 -0.24 -21.74
CA ILE A 503 25.96 -1.26 -22.59
C ILE A 503 24.68 -1.78 -21.93
N ILE A 504 24.75 -2.09 -20.64
CA ILE A 504 23.58 -2.56 -19.86
C ILE A 504 22.50 -1.47 -19.77
N GLU A 505 22.90 -0.21 -19.58
CA GLU A 505 21.98 0.93 -19.54
C GLU A 505 21.28 1.13 -20.89
N HIS A 506 22.01 1.00 -22.00
CA HIS A 506 21.43 1.05 -23.34
C HIS A 506 20.40 -0.06 -23.54
N ASN A 507 20.72 -1.30 -23.16
CA ASN A 507 19.78 -2.42 -23.21
C ASN A 507 18.49 -2.14 -22.40
N ARG A 508 18.63 -1.60 -21.19
CA ARG A 508 17.52 -1.19 -20.33
C ARG A 508 16.70 -0.05 -20.93
N TRP A 509 17.36 0.94 -21.54
CA TRP A 509 16.72 2.05 -22.22
C TRP A 509 15.92 1.58 -23.44
N MET A 510 16.50 0.71 -24.27
CA MET A 510 15.81 0.08 -25.40
C MET A 510 14.59 -0.71 -24.93
N ALA A 511 14.71 -1.46 -23.83
CA ALA A 511 13.60 -2.21 -23.26
C ALA A 511 12.43 -1.32 -22.84
N HIS A 512 12.71 -0.17 -22.20
CA HIS A 512 11.67 0.82 -21.90
C HIS A 512 10.98 1.34 -23.17
N ARG A 513 11.75 1.60 -24.24
CA ARG A 513 11.20 2.04 -25.54
C ARG A 513 10.31 0.97 -26.17
N TYR A 514 10.77 -0.28 -26.26
CA TYR A 514 9.99 -1.39 -26.80
C TYR A 514 8.71 -1.65 -26.01
N LEU A 515 8.75 -1.61 -24.66
CA LEU A 515 7.55 -1.76 -23.82
C LEU A 515 6.51 -0.65 -24.07
N ASN A 516 6.94 0.52 -24.55
CA ASN A 516 6.05 1.63 -24.91
C ASN A 516 5.74 1.68 -26.41
N GLY A 517 6.00 0.59 -27.14
CA GLY A 517 5.64 0.44 -28.55
C GLY A 517 6.60 1.11 -29.54
N TRP A 518 7.75 1.61 -29.08
CA TRP A 518 8.74 2.16 -30.00
C TRP A 518 9.42 1.06 -30.82
N ALA A 519 9.75 1.37 -32.07
CA ALA A 519 10.47 0.49 -32.98
C ALA A 519 11.64 1.21 -33.63
N PHE A 520 12.57 0.45 -34.22
CA PHE A 520 13.65 1.03 -34.99
C PHE A 520 13.14 1.80 -36.21
N GLY A 521 13.73 2.95 -36.48
CA GLY A 521 13.60 3.67 -37.74
C GLY A 521 14.79 4.58 -37.99
N GLU A 522 15.21 4.73 -39.24
CA GLU A 522 16.40 5.50 -39.62
C GLU A 522 16.38 6.95 -39.13
N LYS A 523 15.17 7.51 -38.97
CA LYS A 523 14.94 8.82 -38.40
C LYS A 523 13.95 8.70 -37.25
N ARG A 524 14.12 9.59 -36.27
CA ARG A 524 13.20 9.69 -35.14
C ARG A 524 11.84 10.20 -35.61
N ASP A 525 10.78 9.52 -35.21
CA ASP A 525 9.39 9.91 -35.44
C ASP A 525 8.56 9.61 -34.19
N ASP A 526 8.21 10.65 -33.43
CA ASP A 526 7.46 10.49 -32.18
C ASP A 526 5.98 10.11 -32.41
N GLN A 527 5.43 10.32 -33.62
CA GLN A 527 4.04 9.95 -33.96
C GLN A 527 3.95 8.46 -34.30
N LEU A 528 4.92 7.96 -35.08
CA LEU A 528 5.05 6.55 -35.44
C LEU A 528 5.82 5.72 -34.38
N LEU A 529 6.31 6.39 -33.33
CA LEU A 529 7.14 5.79 -32.28
C LEU A 529 8.43 5.14 -32.84
N LEU A 530 9.12 5.80 -33.76
CA LEU A 530 10.36 5.32 -34.35
C LEU A 530 11.58 6.01 -33.73
N HIS A 531 12.65 5.26 -33.44
CA HIS A 531 13.89 5.81 -32.92
C HIS A 531 15.15 5.16 -33.54
N PRO A 532 16.14 5.95 -34.00
CA PRO A 532 17.32 5.42 -34.70
C PRO A 532 18.28 4.65 -33.79
N SER A 533 18.38 5.03 -32.51
CA SER A 533 19.22 4.33 -31.53
C SER A 533 18.66 2.99 -31.04
N LEU A 534 17.54 2.49 -31.57
CA LEU A 534 17.01 1.15 -31.23
C LEU A 534 17.76 0.06 -32.01
N VAL A 535 19.04 -0.05 -31.73
CA VAL A 535 19.99 -0.94 -32.39
C VAL A 535 21.02 -1.48 -31.38
N PRO A 536 21.68 -2.62 -31.66
CA PRO A 536 22.76 -3.15 -30.84
C PRO A 536 23.88 -2.13 -30.59
N TRP A 537 24.53 -2.23 -29.43
CA TRP A 537 25.56 -1.30 -28.97
C TRP A 537 26.70 -1.14 -29.99
N GLU A 538 27.09 -2.23 -30.64
CA GLU A 538 28.22 -2.29 -31.57
C GLU A 538 28.04 -1.37 -32.78
N ILE A 539 26.79 -1.12 -33.18
CA ILE A 539 26.46 -0.30 -34.36
C ILE A 539 26.00 1.12 -34.00
N LEU A 540 25.92 1.46 -32.71
CA LEU A 540 25.69 2.84 -32.29
C LEU A 540 26.88 3.73 -32.65
N SER A 541 26.57 4.98 -32.99
CA SER A 541 27.59 6.03 -33.09
C SER A 541 28.24 6.30 -31.73
N GLU A 542 29.51 6.69 -31.71
CA GLU A 542 30.21 7.05 -30.46
C GLU A 542 29.52 8.19 -29.70
N SER A 543 28.87 9.12 -30.39
CA SER A 543 28.07 10.17 -29.75
C SER A 543 26.85 9.66 -29.01
N GLU A 544 26.19 8.60 -29.51
CA GLU A 544 25.08 7.97 -28.79
C GLU A 544 25.60 7.16 -27.60
N LYS A 545 26.65 6.35 -27.77
CA LYS A 545 27.28 5.59 -26.68
C LYS A 545 27.75 6.50 -25.52
N GLN A 546 28.25 7.69 -25.85
CA GLN A 546 28.70 8.64 -24.84
C GLN A 546 27.57 9.08 -23.91
N LYS A 547 26.30 9.14 -24.38
CA LYS A 547 25.16 9.49 -23.52
C LYS A 547 24.93 8.46 -22.41
N ASP A 548 25.07 7.18 -22.71
CA ASP A 548 24.95 6.11 -21.70
C ASP A 548 26.13 6.14 -20.73
N ARG A 549 27.37 6.36 -21.22
CA ARG A 549 28.54 6.55 -20.36
C ARG A 549 28.37 7.73 -19.40
N ASP A 550 27.90 8.87 -19.91
CA ASP A 550 27.62 10.06 -19.11
C ASP A 550 26.52 9.77 -18.08
N THR A 551 25.50 9.01 -18.45
CA THR A 551 24.44 8.56 -17.54
C THR A 551 25.01 7.76 -16.36
N ILE A 552 25.97 6.87 -16.59
CA ILE A 552 26.64 6.11 -15.52
C ILE A 552 27.48 7.02 -14.62
N LEU A 553 28.28 7.92 -15.21
CA LEU A 553 29.14 8.85 -14.46
C LEU A 553 28.32 9.82 -13.59
N ARG A 554 27.12 10.18 -14.02
CA ARG A 554 26.21 11.08 -13.30
C ARG A 554 25.47 10.43 -12.13
N ILE A 555 25.50 9.11 -11.96
CA ILE A 555 24.92 8.46 -10.76
C ILE A 555 25.44 9.09 -9.46
N LYS A 556 26.71 9.52 -9.45
CA LYS A 556 27.32 10.23 -8.34
C LYS A 556 26.65 11.57 -8.00
N SER A 557 26.18 12.35 -8.98
CA SER A 557 25.50 13.63 -8.70
C SER A 557 24.09 13.41 -8.16
N LEU A 558 23.40 12.37 -8.65
CA LEU A 558 22.03 12.03 -8.26
C LEU A 558 21.90 11.64 -6.78
N LEU A 559 22.94 11.02 -6.23
CA LEU A 559 22.95 10.52 -4.84
C LEU A 559 23.42 11.58 -3.82
N LYS A 560 23.76 12.81 -4.26
CA LYS A 560 24.25 13.88 -3.37
C LYS A 560 23.16 14.61 -2.58
N GLY A 561 21.86 14.45 -2.90
CA GLY A 561 20.73 15.05 -2.18
C GLY A 561 20.35 14.33 -0.90
#